data_AF-A0A7C1Q8P8-F1
#
_entry.id   AF-A0A7C1Q8P8-F1
#
_cell.length_a   1.000
_cell.length_b   1.000
_cell.length_c   1.000
_cell.angle_alpha   90.00
_cell.angle_beta   90.00
_cell.angle_gamma   90.00
#
_symmetry.space_group_name_H-M   'P 1'
#
loop_
_entity.id
_entity.type
_entity.pdbx_description
1 polymer ?
#
loop_
_entity_poly.entity_id
_entity_poly.type
_entity_poly.pdbx_seq_one_letter_code
_entity_poly.pdbx_strand_id
1 'polypeptide(L)'
;MKFYVINQWVVFCFIFCTLIGSVTIHAESQKEEAMTVSSGKKVSIEYTLTLEDKSVVDTNVGSEPLSFVQGSHNIISGLENALEGLKIGDSKQVTIKPEDGYGLVDQKAITEVSKEQISQDALKVGAHLQGQNDDGQVITAQVVEIKEQTVVLDFNHPLAGKTLHFDVKIVDIQES
;
A
#
# COMPACT_ATOMS: atom_id res chain seq x y z
N MET A 1 -55.00 -46.88 -31.24
CA MET A 1 -55.10 -45.47 -31.67
C MET A 1 -53.90 -45.18 -32.59
N LYS A 2 -54.15 -44.63 -33.80
CA LYS A 2 -53.32 -44.48 -35.02
C LYS A 2 -51.79 -44.28 -34.82
N PHE A 3 -50.91 -45.09 -35.44
CA PHE A 3 -50.22 -44.94 -36.77
C PHE A 3 -49.34 -43.66 -36.90
N TYR A 4 -48.00 -43.75 -37.00
CA TYR A 4 -47.12 -43.93 -38.19
C TYR A 4 -46.77 -42.61 -38.95
N VAL A 5 -45.45 -42.30 -38.97
CA VAL A 5 -44.61 -41.81 -40.12
C VAL A 5 -44.57 -40.34 -40.61
N ILE A 6 -43.30 -39.86 -40.63
CA ILE A 6 -42.50 -39.08 -41.61
C ILE A 6 -43.20 -38.45 -42.83
N ASN A 7 -42.85 -37.18 -43.12
CA ASN A 7 -42.60 -36.62 -44.47
C ASN A 7 -41.89 -35.26 -44.27
N GLN A 8 -40.65 -35.00 -44.71
CA GLN A 8 -40.15 -34.78 -46.08
C GLN A 8 -40.96 -33.80 -46.93
N TRP A 9 -40.28 -33.18 -47.91
CA TRP A 9 -40.65 -32.02 -48.74
C TRP A 9 -40.35 -30.69 -48.03
N VAL A 10 -39.41 -29.83 -48.45
CA VAL A 10 -39.12 -29.42 -49.82
C VAL A 10 -37.66 -28.95 -49.94
N VAL A 11 -36.87 -29.68 -50.74
CA VAL A 11 -35.70 -29.12 -51.44
C VAL A 11 -36.25 -28.30 -52.60
N PHE A 12 -36.06 -26.98 -52.57
CA PHE A 12 -36.19 -26.15 -53.77
C PHE A 12 -34.86 -25.43 -53.99
N CYS A 13 -34.17 -25.88 -55.03
CA CYS A 13 -33.03 -25.22 -55.63
C CYS A 13 -33.54 -23.94 -56.31
N PHE A 14 -33.16 -22.77 -55.80
CA PHE A 14 -33.07 -21.56 -56.61
C PHE A 14 -31.72 -20.91 -56.34
N ILE A 15 -30.86 -21.04 -57.34
CA ILE A 15 -29.69 -20.21 -57.55
C ILE A 15 -30.21 -18.77 -57.68
N PHE A 16 -30.10 -18.00 -56.60
CA PHE A 16 -30.19 -16.54 -56.64
C PHE A 16 -28.87 -15.99 -56.09
N CYS A 17 -28.00 -15.67 -57.04
CA CYS A 17 -26.76 -14.95 -56.83
C CYS A 17 -27.09 -13.50 -56.47
N THR A 18 -27.11 -13.19 -55.18
CA THR A 18 -26.84 -11.83 -54.66
C THR A 18 -26.13 -11.96 -53.32
N LEU A 19 -24.82 -11.68 -53.32
CA LEU A 19 -23.95 -11.34 -52.20
C LEU A 19 -24.59 -11.44 -50.80
N ILE A 20 -24.61 -12.65 -50.24
CA ILE A 20 -24.70 -12.81 -48.79
C ILE A 20 -23.24 -12.87 -48.35
N GLY A 21 -22.66 -11.69 -48.10
CA GLY A 21 -21.33 -11.61 -47.50
C GLY A 21 -21.29 -12.51 -46.28
N SER A 22 -20.29 -13.39 -46.22
CA SER A 22 -20.01 -14.16 -45.02
C SER A 22 -19.82 -13.15 -43.88
N VAL A 23 -20.81 -13.05 -43.00
CA VAL A 23 -20.61 -12.36 -41.72
C VAL A 23 -19.70 -13.29 -40.93
N THR A 24 -18.39 -13.06 -41.06
CA THR A 24 -17.43 -13.60 -40.12
C THR A 24 -17.68 -12.87 -38.81
N ILE A 25 -18.36 -13.53 -37.87
CA ILE A 25 -18.42 -13.10 -36.47
C ILE A 25 -16.99 -13.18 -35.95
N HIS A 26 -16.25 -12.08 -36.02
CA HIS A 26 -15.03 -11.92 -35.25
C HIS A 26 -15.46 -11.55 -33.83
N ALA A 27 -15.27 -12.49 -32.90
CA ALA A 27 -15.27 -12.15 -31.48
C ALA A 27 -14.02 -11.31 -31.22
N GLU A 28 -14.14 -9.99 -31.29
CA GLU A 28 -13.12 -9.11 -30.76
C GLU A 28 -13.14 -9.25 -29.24
N SER A 29 -12.11 -9.94 -28.72
CA SER A 29 -11.74 -9.87 -27.31
C SER A 29 -11.41 -8.40 -27.00
N GLN A 30 -12.36 -7.71 -26.37
CA GLN A 30 -12.13 -6.41 -25.75
C GLN A 30 -11.09 -6.64 -24.64
N LYS A 31 -9.83 -6.31 -24.92
CA LYS A 31 -8.76 -6.27 -23.93
C LYS A 31 -9.00 -5.02 -23.10
N GLU A 32 -9.75 -5.15 -22.01
CA GLU A 32 -9.92 -4.11 -20.99
C GLU A 32 -8.52 -3.62 -20.59
N GLU A 33 -8.21 -2.35 -20.83
CA GLU A 33 -6.95 -1.75 -20.38
C GLU A 33 -6.96 -1.74 -18.85
N ALA A 34 -6.32 -2.75 -18.26
CA ALA A 34 -6.22 -2.88 -16.82
C ALA A 34 -5.56 -1.62 -16.24
N MET A 35 -6.30 -0.90 -15.39
CA MET A 35 -5.81 0.29 -14.69
C MET A 35 -4.55 -0.07 -13.90
N THR A 36 -3.55 0.81 -13.95
CA THR A 36 -2.30 0.65 -13.22
C THR A 36 -2.11 1.77 -12.22
N VAL A 37 -1.35 1.50 -11.16
CA VAL A 37 -0.90 2.50 -10.20
C VAL A 37 -0.12 3.55 -10.98
N SER A 38 -0.57 4.79 -10.88
CA SER A 38 0.05 5.96 -11.50
C SER A 38 -0.38 7.23 -10.78
N SER A 39 0.38 8.31 -10.94
CA SER A 39 0.13 9.59 -10.25
C SER A 39 -1.34 10.04 -10.36
N GLY A 40 -1.92 10.46 -9.24
CA GLY A 40 -3.31 10.93 -9.15
C GLY A 40 -4.35 9.82 -9.13
N LYS A 41 -3.97 8.53 -9.07
CA LYS A 41 -4.91 7.44 -8.76
C LYS A 41 -5.02 7.26 -7.26
N LYS A 42 -6.22 6.93 -6.79
CA LYS A 42 -6.43 6.39 -5.46
C LYS A 42 -6.14 4.90 -5.49
N VAL A 43 -5.19 4.45 -4.68
CA VAL A 43 -4.71 3.07 -4.64
C VAL A 43 -4.98 2.51 -3.26
N SER A 44 -5.54 1.31 -3.21
CA SER A 44 -5.76 0.56 -1.98
C SER A 44 -4.82 -0.63 -1.92
N ILE A 45 -4.14 -0.80 -0.79
CA ILE A 45 -3.18 -1.89 -0.57
C ILE A 45 -3.44 -2.67 0.71
N GLU A 46 -3.16 -3.96 0.64
CA GLU A 46 -2.84 -4.77 1.81
C GLU A 46 -1.32 -4.88 1.92
N TYR A 47 -0.78 -4.85 3.13
CA TYR A 47 0.65 -5.00 3.35
C TYR A 47 0.99 -5.66 4.69
N THR A 48 2.21 -6.19 4.74
CA THR A 48 2.91 -6.56 5.97
C THR A 48 4.28 -5.90 5.96
N LEU A 49 4.60 -5.16 7.02
CA LEU A 49 5.91 -4.55 7.24
C LEU A 49 6.71 -5.39 8.23
N THR A 50 7.91 -5.78 7.82
CA THR A 50 8.89 -6.50 8.64
C THR A 50 10.23 -5.77 8.71
N LEU A 51 10.97 -6.01 9.78
CA LEU A 51 12.36 -5.60 9.93
C LEU A 51 13.32 -6.73 9.49
N GLU A 52 14.60 -6.42 9.49
CA GLU A 52 15.68 -7.33 9.08
C GLU A 52 15.77 -8.60 9.94
N ASP A 53 15.35 -8.51 11.21
CA ASP A 53 15.22 -9.66 12.13
C ASP A 53 13.95 -10.49 11.90
N LYS A 54 13.16 -10.14 10.86
CA LYS A 54 11.86 -10.73 10.48
C LYS A 54 10.73 -10.49 11.48
N SER A 55 10.91 -9.61 12.45
CA SER A 55 9.80 -9.17 13.29
C SER A 55 8.77 -8.41 12.44
N VAL A 56 7.49 -8.72 12.64
CA VAL A 56 6.39 -7.97 12.05
C VAL A 56 6.17 -6.72 12.88
N VAL A 57 6.26 -5.56 12.25
CA VAL A 57 6.03 -4.26 12.89
C VAL A 57 4.59 -3.81 12.71
N ASP A 58 4.06 -3.99 11.50
CA ASP A 58 2.70 -3.57 11.16
C ASP A 58 2.12 -4.45 10.05
N THR A 59 0.79 -4.56 10.02
CA THR A 59 0.04 -5.21 8.94
C THR A 59 -1.42 -4.81 8.99
N ASN A 60 -2.04 -4.68 7.82
CA ASN A 60 -3.48 -4.54 7.67
C ASN A 60 -4.13 -5.75 6.98
N VAL A 61 -3.40 -6.86 6.78
CA VAL A 61 -3.95 -8.07 6.17
C VAL A 61 -5.08 -8.62 7.04
N GLY A 62 -6.24 -8.84 6.44
CA GLY A 62 -7.45 -9.26 7.17
C GLY A 62 -8.21 -8.11 7.86
N SER A 63 -7.81 -6.86 7.62
CA SER A 63 -8.49 -5.63 8.06
C SER A 63 -8.78 -4.72 6.85
N GLU A 64 -9.18 -3.46 7.09
CA GLU A 64 -9.43 -2.50 6.01
C GLU A 64 -8.14 -2.16 5.23
N PRO A 65 -8.17 -2.19 3.88
CA PRO A 65 -7.02 -1.79 3.07
C PRO A 65 -6.59 -0.34 3.30
N LEU A 66 -5.28 -0.10 3.26
CA LEU A 66 -4.72 1.24 3.31
C LEU A 66 -4.92 1.91 1.97
N SER A 67 -5.70 2.98 1.94
CA SER A 67 -5.92 3.80 0.74
C SER A 67 -5.02 5.04 0.76
N PHE A 68 -4.38 5.34 -0.36
CA PHE A 68 -3.58 6.56 -0.54
C PHE A 68 -3.70 7.08 -1.98
N VAL A 69 -3.28 8.32 -2.23
CA VAL A 69 -3.22 8.86 -3.59
C VAL A 69 -1.77 8.81 -4.08
N GLN A 70 -1.53 8.10 -5.18
CA GLN A 70 -0.19 7.96 -5.76
C GLN A 70 0.35 9.33 -6.18
N GLY A 71 1.57 9.66 -5.75
CA GLY A 71 2.24 10.93 -6.01
C GLY A 71 1.83 12.06 -5.05
N SER A 72 1.03 11.77 -4.02
CA SER A 72 0.64 12.75 -2.98
C SER A 72 1.48 12.65 -1.70
N HIS A 73 2.48 11.76 -1.67
CA HIS A 73 3.39 11.57 -0.53
C HIS A 73 2.66 11.27 0.80
N ASN A 74 1.54 10.56 0.73
CA ASN A 74 0.81 10.11 1.92
C ASN A 74 1.48 8.91 2.60
N ILE A 75 2.32 8.19 1.86
CA ILE A 75 3.14 7.08 2.33
C ILE A 75 4.62 7.36 2.04
N ILE A 76 5.52 6.58 2.64
CA ILE A 76 6.96 6.73 2.42
C ILE A 76 7.33 6.60 0.94
N SER A 77 8.24 7.47 0.50
CA SER A 77 8.59 7.61 -0.93
C SER A 77 9.07 6.32 -1.58
N GLY A 78 9.84 5.49 -0.85
CA GLY A 78 10.32 4.21 -1.34
C GLY A 78 9.19 3.24 -1.66
N LEU A 79 8.09 3.26 -0.88
CA LEU A 79 6.94 2.42 -1.12
C LEU A 79 6.11 2.97 -2.29
N GLU A 80 5.83 4.26 -2.29
CA GLU A 80 5.11 4.94 -3.37
C GLU A 80 5.75 4.66 -4.75
N ASN A 81 7.07 4.84 -4.84
CA ASN A 81 7.83 4.58 -6.07
C ASN A 81 7.82 3.10 -6.47
N ALA A 82 7.87 2.19 -5.50
CA ALA A 82 7.91 0.76 -5.78
C ALA A 82 6.59 0.21 -6.31
N LEU A 83 5.46 0.88 -6.04
CA LEU A 83 4.13 0.46 -6.47
C LEU A 83 3.74 0.99 -7.85
N GLU A 84 4.45 1.97 -8.39
CA GLU A 84 4.19 2.54 -9.72
C GLU A 84 4.11 1.45 -10.81
N GLY A 85 3.06 1.51 -11.63
CA GLY A 85 2.82 0.61 -12.74
C GLY A 85 2.23 -0.76 -12.37
N LEU A 86 2.08 -1.08 -11.08
CA LEU A 86 1.42 -2.32 -10.65
C LEU A 86 -0.08 -2.30 -10.94
N LYS A 87 -0.67 -3.46 -11.11
CA LYS A 87 -2.10 -3.67 -11.39
C LYS A 87 -2.84 -4.20 -10.17
N ILE A 88 -4.16 -4.09 -10.20
CA ILE A 88 -5.02 -4.76 -9.22
C ILE A 88 -4.71 -6.26 -9.21
N GLY A 89 -4.48 -6.80 -8.01
CA GLY A 89 -4.12 -8.21 -7.79
C GLY A 89 -2.63 -8.50 -7.80
N ASP A 90 -1.78 -7.57 -8.26
CA ASP A 90 -0.33 -7.74 -8.18
C ASP A 90 0.15 -7.72 -6.73
N SER A 91 1.11 -8.60 -6.44
CA SER A 91 1.85 -8.63 -5.17
C SER A 91 3.33 -8.39 -5.41
N LYS A 92 3.97 -7.66 -4.51
CA LYS A 92 5.38 -7.29 -4.61
C LYS A 92 6.04 -7.22 -3.25
N GLN A 93 7.21 -7.85 -3.14
CA GLN A 93 8.11 -7.63 -2.02
C GLN A 93 9.03 -6.46 -2.33
N VAL A 94 9.11 -5.50 -1.41
CA VAL A 94 9.86 -4.26 -1.54
C VAL A 94 10.79 -4.11 -0.35
N THR A 95 12.06 -3.84 -0.62
CA THR A 95 13.03 -3.44 0.42
C THR A 95 13.28 -1.95 0.30
N ILE A 96 13.07 -1.22 1.38
CA ILE A 96 13.18 0.24 1.44
C ILE A 96 14.29 0.59 2.41
N LYS A 97 15.28 1.34 1.92
CA LYS A 97 16.36 1.86 2.75
C LYS A 97 15.86 2.98 3.67
N PRO A 98 16.56 3.26 4.78
CA PRO A 98 16.17 4.34 5.69
C PRO A 98 15.91 5.67 4.96
N GLU A 99 16.78 6.03 4.01
CA GLU A 99 16.69 7.29 3.24
C GLU A 99 15.36 7.45 2.48
N ASP A 100 14.80 6.35 1.97
CA ASP A 100 13.55 6.34 1.20
C ASP A 100 12.32 6.03 2.08
N GLY A 101 12.56 5.68 3.35
CA GLY A 101 11.57 5.32 4.35
C GLY A 101 11.33 6.44 5.36
N TYR A 102 11.67 6.18 6.63
CA TYR A 102 11.49 7.13 7.74
C TYR A 102 12.75 7.97 8.04
N GLY A 103 13.69 8.03 7.12
CA GLY A 103 14.93 8.78 7.25
C GLY A 103 16.01 8.05 8.05
N LEU A 104 17.19 8.67 8.10
CA LEU A 104 18.28 8.26 8.98
C LEU A 104 18.05 8.77 10.41
N VAL A 105 18.71 8.14 11.38
CA VAL A 105 18.74 8.65 12.76
C VAL A 105 19.45 10.00 12.77
N ASP A 106 18.75 11.04 13.20
CA ASP A 106 19.33 12.35 13.47
C ASP A 106 19.82 12.41 14.92
N GLN A 107 21.14 12.47 15.09
CA GLN A 107 21.76 12.63 16.41
C GLN A 107 21.40 13.95 17.08
N LYS A 108 21.01 14.97 16.32
CA LYS A 108 20.54 16.26 16.86
C LYS A 108 19.12 16.18 17.41
N ALA A 109 18.35 15.16 17.02
CA ALA A 109 17.03 14.87 17.57
C ALA A 109 17.13 14.04 18.86
N ILE A 110 18.33 13.76 19.37
CA ILE A 110 18.54 13.15 20.67
C ILE A 110 18.93 14.26 21.66
N THR A 111 18.08 14.50 22.65
CA THR A 111 18.24 15.61 23.60
C THR A 111 18.25 15.10 25.04
N GLU A 112 19.10 15.71 25.86
CA GLU A 112 19.13 15.47 27.30
C GLU A 112 18.38 16.57 28.03
N VAL A 113 17.41 16.19 28.87
CA VAL A 113 16.55 17.12 29.63
C VAL A 113 16.57 16.79 31.12
N SER A 114 16.18 17.76 31.96
CA SER A 114 16.09 17.50 33.40
C SER A 114 14.93 16.53 33.69
N LYS A 115 15.16 15.60 34.63
CA LYS A 115 14.10 14.73 35.16
C LYS A 115 12.91 15.50 35.72
N GLU A 116 13.13 16.70 36.26
CA GLU A 116 12.06 17.52 36.84
C GLU A 116 11.02 17.96 35.79
N GLN A 117 11.41 17.96 34.51
CA GLN A 117 10.52 18.32 33.40
C GLN A 117 9.66 17.14 32.93
N ILE A 118 9.94 15.93 33.41
CA ILE A 118 9.29 14.69 32.97
C ILE A 118 8.41 14.15 34.10
N SER A 119 7.18 13.79 33.76
CA SER A 119 6.24 13.16 34.70
C SER A 119 6.83 11.85 35.24
N GLN A 120 6.69 11.60 36.54
CA GLN A 120 7.33 10.43 37.19
C GLN A 120 6.86 9.08 36.64
N ASP A 121 5.61 9.00 36.21
CA ASP A 121 5.01 7.83 35.56
C ASP A 121 5.67 7.50 34.22
N ALA A 122 6.33 8.48 33.60
CA ALA A 122 6.97 8.34 32.30
C ALA A 122 8.50 8.18 32.37
N LEU A 123 9.09 8.18 33.58
CA LEU A 123 10.52 7.93 33.82
C LEU A 123 10.86 6.44 33.71
N LYS A 124 10.66 5.87 32.52
CA LYS A 124 11.00 4.49 32.19
C LYS A 124 11.62 4.43 30.79
N VAL A 125 12.76 3.74 30.66
CA VAL A 125 13.37 3.50 29.34
C VAL A 125 12.37 2.78 28.43
N GLY A 126 12.23 3.29 27.21
CA GLY A 126 11.26 2.88 26.19
C GLY A 126 9.89 3.57 26.28
N ALA A 127 9.62 4.35 27.33
CA ALA A 127 8.39 5.14 27.42
C ALA A 127 8.33 6.19 26.32
N HIS A 128 7.13 6.42 25.79
CA HIS A 128 6.87 7.48 24.81
C HIS A 128 6.21 8.67 25.52
N LEU A 129 6.77 9.84 25.31
CA LEU A 129 6.31 11.12 25.84
C LEU A 129 5.65 11.91 24.73
N GLN A 130 4.53 12.54 25.02
CA GLN A 130 3.93 13.55 24.15
C GLN A 130 4.16 14.93 24.76
N GLY A 131 4.64 15.86 23.96
CA GLY A 131 4.86 17.24 24.33
C GLY A 131 4.36 18.18 23.24
N GLN A 132 4.63 19.48 23.41
CA GLN A 132 4.44 20.48 22.37
C GLN A 132 5.74 21.22 22.14
N ASN A 133 6.06 21.53 20.89
CA ASN A 133 7.16 22.44 20.56
C ASN A 133 6.72 23.91 20.69
N ASP A 134 7.65 24.84 20.45
CA ASP A 134 7.41 26.29 20.55
C ASP A 134 6.30 26.79 19.61
N ASP A 135 6.05 26.07 18.51
CA ASP A 135 4.99 26.37 17.54
C ASP A 135 3.63 25.76 17.94
N GLY A 136 3.54 25.12 19.12
CA GLY A 136 2.33 24.45 19.63
C GLY A 136 2.01 23.12 18.95
N GLN A 137 2.91 22.60 18.11
CA GLN A 137 2.74 21.31 17.46
C GLN A 137 3.03 20.18 18.45
N VAL A 138 2.19 19.15 18.44
CA VAL A 138 2.41 17.97 19.27
C VAL A 138 3.62 17.20 18.74
N ILE A 139 4.59 16.95 19.61
CA ILE A 139 5.78 16.16 19.33
C ILE A 139 5.78 14.91 20.22
N THR A 140 6.37 13.83 19.72
CA THR A 140 6.56 12.59 20.49
C THR A 140 8.05 12.31 20.64
N ALA A 141 8.45 11.84 21.82
CA ALA A 141 9.82 11.42 22.11
C ALA A 141 9.84 10.06 22.82
N GLN A 142 10.89 9.28 22.63
CA GLN A 142 11.13 8.06 23.38
C GLN A 142 12.22 8.29 24.44
N VAL A 143 12.00 7.80 25.66
CA VAL A 143 13.04 7.76 26.69
C VAL A 143 14.05 6.68 26.34
N VAL A 144 15.29 7.05 26.03
CA VAL A 144 16.35 6.08 25.66
C VAL A 144 17.29 5.78 26.81
N GLU A 145 17.50 6.73 27.73
CA GLU A 145 18.37 6.55 28.89
C GLU A 145 17.89 7.41 30.06
N ILE A 146 18.02 6.88 31.28
CA ILE A 146 17.74 7.62 32.51
C ILE A 146 19.04 7.69 33.30
N LYS A 147 19.56 8.90 33.48
CA LYS A 147 20.79 9.18 34.24
C LYS A 147 20.44 9.56 35.68
N GLU A 148 21.37 10.09 36.46
CA GLU A 148 21.10 10.46 37.85
C GLU A 148 20.12 11.65 37.95
N GLN A 149 20.39 12.73 37.23
CA GLN A 149 19.61 13.98 37.26
C GLN A 149 18.84 14.27 35.97
N THR A 150 19.21 13.60 34.88
CA THR A 150 18.73 13.88 33.53
C THR A 150 18.13 12.64 32.87
N VAL A 151 17.39 12.87 31.79
CA VAL A 151 16.81 11.85 30.92
C VAL A 151 17.23 12.17 29.48
N VAL A 152 17.68 11.15 28.76
CA VAL A 152 17.95 11.25 27.32
C VAL A 152 16.69 10.86 26.57
N LEU A 153 16.23 11.76 25.71
CA LEU A 153 15.04 11.63 24.87
C LEU A 153 15.46 11.55 23.40
N ASP A 154 14.83 10.65 22.66
CA ASP A 154 14.99 10.51 21.22
C ASP A 154 13.70 10.94 20.52
N PHE A 155 13.78 11.98 19.69
CA PHE A 155 12.67 12.52 18.91
C PHE A 155 12.62 11.97 17.47
N ASN A 156 13.51 11.04 17.12
CA ASN A 156 13.44 10.36 15.83
C ASN A 156 12.17 9.53 15.69
N HIS A 157 11.74 9.29 14.45
CA HIS A 157 10.71 8.30 14.18
C HIS A 157 11.17 6.92 14.69
N PRO A 158 10.30 6.08 15.29
CA PRO A 158 10.70 4.76 15.84
C PRO A 158 11.35 3.81 14.83
N LEU A 159 11.09 4.04 13.53
CA LEU A 159 11.64 3.28 12.41
C LEU A 159 12.78 4.00 11.67
N ALA A 160 13.24 5.15 12.15
CA ALA A 160 14.38 5.86 11.58
C ALA A 160 15.64 4.98 11.63
N GLY A 161 16.45 5.05 10.57
CA GLY A 161 17.67 4.25 10.40
C GLY A 161 17.43 2.76 10.13
N LYS A 162 16.18 2.29 10.07
CA LYS A 162 15.86 0.88 9.79
C LYS A 162 15.61 0.65 8.31
N THR A 163 16.15 -0.46 7.80
CA THR A 163 15.71 -1.02 6.51
C THR A 163 14.37 -1.71 6.71
N LEU A 164 13.43 -1.41 5.81
CA LEU A 164 12.04 -1.89 5.89
C LEU A 164 11.78 -2.90 4.77
N HIS A 165 11.12 -4.00 5.10
CA HIS A 165 10.70 -5.01 4.13
C HIS A 165 9.18 -5.11 4.09
N PHE A 166 8.61 -4.71 2.97
CA PHE A 166 7.17 -4.76 2.72
C PHE A 166 6.83 -5.95 1.84
N ASP A 167 5.81 -6.72 2.24
CA ASP A 167 5.04 -7.56 1.32
C ASP A 167 3.73 -6.83 1.05
N VAL A 168 3.49 -6.42 -0.19
CA VAL A 168 2.34 -5.57 -0.56
C VAL A 168 1.52 -6.25 -1.64
N LYS A 169 0.20 -6.07 -1.57
CA LYS A 169 -0.75 -6.46 -2.61
C LYS A 169 -1.63 -5.27 -2.97
N ILE A 170 -1.75 -5.00 -4.26
CA ILE A 170 -2.72 -4.02 -4.76
C ILE A 170 -4.10 -4.67 -4.73
N VAL A 171 -5.03 -4.10 -3.96
CA VAL A 171 -6.40 -4.60 -3.88
C VAL A 171 -7.38 -3.81 -4.72
N ASP A 172 -7.13 -2.53 -4.96
CA ASP A 172 -8.00 -1.69 -5.78
C ASP A 172 -7.28 -0.45 -6.31
N ILE A 173 -7.74 0.06 -7.45
CA ILE A 173 -7.25 1.29 -8.08
C ILE A 173 -8.47 2.05 -8.64
N GLN A 174 -8.58 3.33 -8.29
CA GLN A 174 -9.64 4.24 -8.71
C GLN A 174 -9.06 5.57 -9.20
N GLU A 175 -9.87 6.33 -9.96
CA GLU A 175 -9.61 7.76 -10.16
C GLU A 175 -9.72 8.51 -8.81
N SER A 176 -8.82 9.46 -8.53
CA SER A 176 -8.88 10.28 -7.31
C SER A 176 -9.85 11.46 -7.41
#